data_AF-A0AA40ZTQ3-F1
#
_entry.id   AF-A0AA40ZTQ3-F1
#
_cell.length_a   1.000
_cell.length_b   1.000
_cell.length_c   1.000
_cell.angle_alpha   90.00
_cell.angle_beta   90.00
_cell.angle_gamma   90.00
#
_symmetry.space_group_name_H-M   'P 1'
#
loop_
_entity.id
_entity.type
_entity.pdbx_description
1 polymer ?
#
loop_
_entity_poly.entity_id
_entity_poly.type
_entity_poly.pdbx_seq_one_letter_code
_entity_poly.pdbx_strand_id
1 'polypeptide(L)'
;MKRLKSWYQRYKGMGTLFWVVCIVLFAIVLLLSEIIDLIQAEGEERLQGWAYVCNLLALVVLCVNILRLDCRNLLSHKTADSLDFSGYFIILMMLIRNWIVDGSDALSDSWNYSLDWITILLFGFLLQFVGKVVRRAVKLKEEQDLTI
;
A
#
# COMPACT_ATOMS: atom_id res chain seq x y z
N MET A 1 -27.45 3.44 8.70
CA MET A 1 -27.08 2.32 9.62
C MET A 1 -26.89 0.96 8.95
N LYS A 2 -27.74 0.50 8.00
CA LYS A 2 -27.60 -0.86 7.40
C LYS A 2 -26.24 -1.14 6.74
N ARG A 3 -25.66 -0.15 6.03
CA ARG A 3 -24.31 -0.28 5.43
C ARG A 3 -23.21 -0.43 6.48
N LEU A 4 -23.21 0.40 7.53
CA LEU A 4 -22.21 0.34 8.60
C LEU A 4 -22.20 -1.02 9.31
N LYS A 5 -23.39 -1.60 9.55
CA LYS A 5 -23.55 -2.91 10.17
C LYS A 5 -22.98 -4.05 9.31
N SER A 6 -23.15 -3.95 7.99
CA SER A 6 -22.57 -4.88 7.01
C SER A 6 -21.03 -4.80 6.96
N TRP A 7 -20.46 -3.58 7.04
CA TRP A 7 -19.00 -3.42 7.14
C TRP A 7 -18.49 -4.00 8.45
N TYR A 8 -19.08 -3.65 9.58
CA TYR A 8 -18.70 -4.17 10.89
C TYR A 8 -18.70 -5.71 10.93
N GLN A 9 -19.72 -6.37 10.36
CA GLN A 9 -19.74 -7.84 10.28
C GLN A 9 -18.63 -8.42 9.40
N ARG A 10 -18.26 -7.71 8.32
CA ARG A 10 -17.24 -8.15 7.37
C ARG A 10 -15.82 -8.02 7.92
N TYR A 11 -15.58 -7.02 8.77
CA TYR A 11 -14.27 -6.74 9.39
C TYR A 11 -14.17 -7.21 10.85
N LYS A 12 -15.23 -7.82 11.41
CA LYS A 12 -15.27 -8.29 12.82
C LYS A 12 -14.13 -9.26 13.14
N GLY A 13 -13.65 -10.03 12.16
CA GLY A 13 -12.56 -10.99 12.29
C GLY A 13 -11.16 -10.36 12.42
N MET A 14 -10.97 -9.11 12.00
CA MET A 14 -9.64 -8.47 11.98
C MET A 14 -9.13 -8.03 13.36
N GLY A 15 -9.99 -8.00 14.38
CA GLY A 15 -9.63 -7.53 15.72
C GLY A 15 -9.11 -6.09 15.72
N THR A 16 -7.92 -5.87 16.26
CA THR A 16 -7.28 -4.55 16.39
C THR A 16 -6.71 -4.01 15.07
N LEU A 17 -6.43 -4.85 14.08
CA LEU A 17 -5.86 -4.43 12.79
C LEU A 17 -6.77 -3.48 12.03
N PHE A 18 -8.09 -3.68 12.10
CA PHE A 18 -9.06 -2.77 11.50
C PHE A 18 -8.92 -1.35 12.06
N TRP A 19 -8.78 -1.23 13.39
CA TRP A 19 -8.59 0.07 14.04
C TRP A 19 -7.26 0.72 13.69
N VAL A 20 -6.18 -0.07 13.61
CA VAL A 20 -4.87 0.44 13.15
C VAL A 20 -4.98 1.02 11.74
N VAL A 21 -5.60 0.30 10.80
CA VAL A 21 -5.80 0.81 9.44
C VAL A 21 -6.67 2.08 9.43
N CYS A 22 -7.73 2.13 10.22
CA CYS A 22 -8.56 3.34 10.34
C CYS A 22 -7.78 4.54 10.88
N ILE A 23 -6.94 4.34 11.89
CA ILE A 23 -6.09 5.40 12.46
C ILE A 23 -5.09 5.89 11.42
N VAL A 24 -4.43 4.97 10.70
CA VAL A 24 -3.50 5.33 9.63
C VAL A 24 -4.21 6.12 8.54
N LEU A 25 -5.37 5.66 8.06
CA LEU A 25 -6.16 6.41 7.06
C LEU A 25 -6.59 7.79 7.56
N PHE A 26 -6.94 7.91 8.84
CA PHE A 26 -7.30 9.20 9.43
C PHE A 26 -6.08 10.14 9.50
N ALA A 27 -4.91 9.64 9.90
CA ALA A 27 -3.66 10.40 9.89
C ALA A 27 -3.30 10.90 8.47
N ILE A 28 -3.50 10.08 7.44
CA ILE A 28 -3.30 10.47 6.04
C ILE A 28 -4.21 11.66 5.67
N VAL A 29 -5.48 11.65 6.11
CA VAL A 29 -6.42 12.75 5.85
C VAL A 29 -6.00 14.04 6.56
N LEU A 30 -5.39 13.95 7.74
CA LEU A 30 -4.87 15.13 8.46
C LEU A 30 -3.65 15.72 7.76
N LEU A 31 -2.74 14.88 7.25
CA LEU A 31 -1.52 15.30 6.56
C LEU A 31 -1.78 15.86 5.15
N LEU A 32 -2.98 15.63 4.61
CA LEU A 32 -3.35 16.05 3.27
C LEU A 32 -3.33 17.58 3.10
N SER A 33 -3.68 18.35 4.12
CA SER A 33 -3.63 19.82 4.05
C SER A 33 -2.20 20.34 3.95
N GLU A 34 -1.29 19.83 4.78
CA GLU A 34 0.13 20.23 4.77
C GLU A 34 0.80 19.90 3.44
N ILE A 35 0.44 18.76 2.84
CA ILE A 35 0.97 18.35 1.54
C ILE A 35 0.43 19.23 0.40
N ILE A 36 -0.83 19.66 0.48
CA ILE A 36 -1.38 20.61 -0.50
C ILE A 36 -0.62 21.94 -0.43
N ASP A 37 -0.28 22.41 0.76
CA ASP A 37 0.52 23.63 0.95
C ASP A 37 1.93 23.44 0.37
N LEU A 38 2.59 22.31 0.60
CA LEU A 38 3.90 21.98 -0.01
C LEU A 38 3.85 21.90 -1.55
N ILE A 39 2.77 21.40 -2.14
CA ILE A 39 2.63 21.30 -3.60
C ILE A 39 2.42 22.69 -4.23
N GLN A 40 1.77 23.60 -3.50
CA GLN A 40 1.55 24.98 -3.94
C GLN A 40 2.78 25.88 -3.76
N ALA A 41 3.73 25.48 -2.92
CA ALA A 41 5.02 26.13 -2.82
C ALA A 41 5.80 26.07 -4.15
N GLU A 42 6.69 27.04 -4.37
CA GLU A 42 7.55 27.08 -5.56
C GLU A 42 8.93 26.48 -5.26
N GLY A 43 9.57 25.88 -6.27
CA GLY A 43 10.94 25.35 -6.15
C GLY A 43 11.02 23.92 -5.60
N GLU A 44 12.01 23.66 -4.74
CA GLU A 44 12.33 22.32 -4.22
C GLU A 44 11.25 21.74 -3.29
N GLU A 45 10.51 22.61 -2.59
CA GLU A 45 9.38 22.24 -1.72
C GLU A 45 8.25 21.56 -2.51
N ARG A 46 8.06 21.94 -3.78
CA ARG A 46 7.09 21.30 -4.67
C ARG A 46 7.46 19.86 -5.00
N LEU A 47 8.74 19.61 -5.28
CA LEU A 47 9.25 18.26 -5.56
C LEU A 47 9.08 17.37 -4.32
N GLN A 48 9.35 17.95 -3.14
CA GLN A 48 9.11 17.30 -1.85
C GLN A 48 7.63 16.95 -1.65
N GLY A 49 6.71 17.87 -1.97
CA GLY A 49 5.27 17.63 -1.93
C GLY A 49 4.85 16.44 -2.79
N TRP A 50 5.35 16.36 -4.03
CA TRP A 50 5.06 15.23 -4.94
C TRP A 50 5.59 13.89 -4.43
N ALA A 51 6.78 13.87 -3.85
CA ALA A 51 7.34 12.66 -3.27
C ALA A 51 6.56 12.20 -2.03
N TYR A 52 6.02 13.11 -1.21
CA TYR A 52 5.09 12.75 -0.13
C TYR A 52 3.76 12.20 -0.64
N VAL A 53 3.22 12.74 -1.75
CA VAL A 53 2.03 12.18 -2.40
C VAL A 53 2.28 10.74 -2.84
N CYS A 54 3.44 10.43 -3.43
CA CYS A 54 3.80 9.07 -3.81
C CYS A 54 3.82 8.12 -2.61
N ASN A 55 4.41 8.53 -1.49
CA ASN A 55 4.47 7.74 -0.25
C ASN A 55 3.06 7.53 0.33
N LEU A 56 2.25 8.59 0.41
CA LEU A 56 0.87 8.49 0.88
C LEU A 56 0.04 7.53 0.04
N LEU A 57 0.14 7.64 -1.29
CA LEU A 57 -0.62 6.79 -2.20
C LEU A 57 -0.22 5.32 -2.04
N ALA A 58 1.08 5.04 -1.90
CA ALA A 58 1.58 3.70 -1.62
C ALA A 58 1.07 3.16 -0.26
N LEU A 59 1.02 4.01 0.77
CA LEU A 59 0.51 3.66 2.09
C LEU A 59 -1.00 3.36 2.07
N VAL A 60 -1.79 4.12 1.32
CA VAL A 60 -3.22 3.83 1.10
C VAL A 60 -3.40 2.49 0.42
N VAL A 61 -2.60 2.20 -0.62
CA VAL A 61 -2.64 0.92 -1.32
C VAL A 61 -2.28 -0.23 -0.38
N LEU A 62 -1.26 -0.06 0.47
CA LEU A 62 -0.92 -1.03 1.53
C LEU A 62 -2.08 -1.28 2.48
N CYS A 63 -2.70 -0.21 3.01
CA CYS A 63 -3.85 -0.29 3.91
C CYS A 63 -5.02 -1.06 3.27
N VAL A 64 -5.33 -0.77 2.00
CA VAL A 64 -6.37 -1.47 1.25
C VAL A 64 -6.03 -2.95 1.07
N ASN A 65 -4.76 -3.30 0.81
CA ASN A 65 -4.34 -4.69 0.69
C ASN A 65 -4.45 -5.44 2.03
N ILE A 66 -4.08 -4.82 3.16
CA ILE A 66 -4.23 -5.42 4.49
C ILE A 66 -5.70 -5.74 4.76
N LEU A 67 -6.61 -4.79 4.50
CA LEU A 67 -8.05 -5.01 4.63
C LEU A 67 -8.57 -6.10 3.67
N ARG A 68 -8.02 -6.20 2.45
CA ARG A 68 -8.42 -7.21 1.47
C ARG A 68 -7.94 -8.61 1.81
N LEU A 69 -6.70 -8.75 2.29
CA LEU A 69 -6.09 -10.01 2.68
C LEU A 69 -6.91 -10.69 3.77
N ASP A 70 -7.38 -9.95 4.77
CA ASP A 70 -8.11 -10.52 5.89
C ASP A 70 -9.60 -10.80 5.59
N CYS A 71 -10.19 -10.07 4.63
CA CYS A 71 -11.65 -10.10 4.40
C CYS A 71 -12.11 -10.93 3.19
N ARG A 72 -11.19 -11.43 2.37
CA ARG A 72 -11.51 -12.28 1.20
C ARG A 72 -10.88 -13.65 1.38
N ASN A 73 -11.40 -14.64 0.66
CA ASN A 73 -10.67 -15.89 0.48
C ASN A 73 -9.29 -15.56 -0.10
N LEU A 74 -8.25 -15.71 0.75
CA LEU A 74 -6.87 -15.57 0.34
C LEU A 74 -6.59 -16.50 -0.84
N LEU A 75 -7.12 -17.73 -0.79
CA LEU A 75 -7.01 -18.75 -1.84
C LEU A 75 -7.98 -18.48 -3.00
N SER A 76 -7.79 -17.37 -3.71
CA SER A 76 -8.46 -17.08 -4.96
C SER A 76 -7.49 -16.46 -5.95
N HIS A 77 -7.57 -16.89 -7.22
CA HIS A 77 -6.84 -16.28 -8.34
C HIS A 77 -6.99 -14.76 -8.37
N LYS A 78 -8.20 -14.25 -8.11
CA LYS A 78 -8.49 -12.82 -8.12
C LYS A 78 -7.77 -12.05 -6.99
N THR A 79 -7.54 -12.69 -5.84
CA THR A 79 -6.81 -12.07 -4.72
C THR A 79 -5.32 -12.05 -5.02
N ALA A 80 -4.77 -13.14 -5.56
CA ALA A 80 -3.37 -13.21 -5.98
C ALA A 80 -3.02 -12.15 -7.04
N ASP A 81 -3.84 -12.00 -8.08
CA ASP A 81 -3.62 -11.01 -9.13
C ASP A 81 -3.71 -9.57 -8.60
N SER A 82 -4.64 -9.32 -7.66
CA SER A 82 -4.76 -8.00 -7.03
C SER A 82 -3.56 -7.66 -6.14
N LEU A 83 -2.94 -8.66 -5.50
CA LEU A 83 -1.75 -8.47 -4.65
C LEU A 83 -0.48 -8.25 -5.49
N ASP A 84 -0.33 -9.02 -6.57
CA ASP A 84 0.75 -8.82 -7.54
C ASP A 84 0.68 -7.41 -8.15
N PHE A 85 -0.49 -7.02 -8.66
CA PHE A 85 -0.69 -5.71 -9.28
C PHE A 85 -0.45 -4.57 -8.29
N SER A 86 -0.96 -4.68 -7.06
CA SER A 86 -0.77 -3.63 -6.06
C SER A 86 0.67 -3.51 -5.58
N GLY A 87 1.41 -4.63 -5.49
CA GLY A 87 2.84 -4.64 -5.24
C GLY A 87 3.64 -3.99 -6.38
N TYR A 88 3.32 -4.30 -7.64
CA TYR A 88 3.92 -3.60 -8.81
C TYR A 88 3.66 -2.10 -8.77
N PHE A 89 2.44 -1.70 -8.43
CA PHE A 89 2.06 -0.31 -8.35
C PHE A 89 2.84 0.44 -7.26
N ILE A 90 3.01 -0.15 -6.06
CA ILE A 90 3.83 0.44 -4.99
C ILE A 90 5.28 0.62 -5.44
N ILE A 91 5.88 -0.41 -6.06
CA ILE A 91 7.26 -0.33 -6.56
C ILE A 91 7.39 0.77 -7.63
N LEU A 92 6.45 0.85 -8.57
CA LEU A 92 6.44 1.90 -9.59
C LEU A 92 6.37 3.29 -8.97
N MET A 93 5.50 3.51 -7.98
CA MET A 93 5.40 4.79 -7.28
C MET A 93 6.69 5.15 -6.56
N MET A 94 7.38 4.17 -5.96
CA MET A 94 8.68 4.39 -5.31
C MET A 94 9.81 4.68 -6.30
N LEU A 95 9.76 4.11 -7.52
CA LEU A 95 10.72 4.43 -8.59
C LEU A 95 10.49 5.83 -9.16
N ILE A 96 9.22 6.19 -9.42
CA ILE A 96 8.85 7.54 -9.85
C ILE A 96 9.28 8.56 -8.79
N ARG A 97 9.02 8.26 -7.52
CA ARG A 97 9.46 9.08 -6.39
C ARG A 97 10.98 9.24 -6.38
N ASN A 98 11.74 8.16 -6.56
CA ASN A 98 13.19 8.23 -6.60
C ASN A 98 13.66 9.13 -7.75
N TRP A 99 13.06 9.01 -8.93
CA TRP A 99 13.36 9.86 -10.08
C TRP A 99 13.06 11.35 -9.84
N ILE A 100 11.97 11.66 -9.12
CA ILE A 100 11.63 13.05 -8.74
C ILE A 100 12.66 13.63 -7.76
N VAL A 101 13.15 12.82 -6.82
CA VAL A 101 14.07 13.24 -5.75
C VAL A 101 15.52 13.35 -6.23
N ASP A 102 15.93 12.51 -7.18
CA ASP A 102 17.26 12.57 -7.82
C ASP A 102 17.48 13.90 -8.59
N GLY A 103 16.42 14.66 -8.83
CA GLY A 103 16.48 16.02 -9.38
C GLY A 103 16.80 17.12 -8.35
N SER A 104 16.89 16.80 -7.04
CA SER A 104 17.20 17.76 -5.97
C SER A 104 18.23 17.19 -4.99
N ASP A 105 19.48 17.67 -5.09
CA ASP A 105 20.60 17.24 -4.22
C ASP A 105 20.31 17.46 -2.71
N ALA A 106 19.52 18.48 -2.36
CA ALA A 106 19.22 18.82 -0.96
C ALA A 106 18.30 17.83 -0.23
N LEU A 107 17.42 17.11 -0.97
CA LEU A 107 16.47 16.16 -0.36
C LEU A 107 17.04 14.75 -0.22
N SER A 108 17.96 14.36 -1.12
CA SER A 108 18.64 13.07 -1.14
C SER A 108 19.37 12.76 0.18
N ASP A 109 19.97 13.78 0.79
CA ASP A 109 20.80 13.66 2.00
C ASP A 109 20.00 13.50 3.31
N SER A 110 18.68 13.67 3.28
CA SER A 110 17.88 13.55 4.50
C SER A 110 17.61 12.07 4.87
N TRP A 111 18.22 11.62 5.96
CA TRP A 111 18.22 10.21 6.41
C TRP A 111 16.81 9.62 6.60
N ASN A 112 15.87 10.40 7.15
CA ASN A 112 14.47 9.99 7.30
C ASN A 112 13.79 9.72 5.94
N TYR A 113 14.22 10.43 4.91
CA TYR A 113 13.66 10.36 3.57
C TYR A 113 14.15 9.15 2.78
N SER A 114 15.37 8.69 3.04
CA SER A 114 15.92 7.44 2.49
C SER A 114 15.27 6.20 3.12
N LEU A 115 15.04 6.23 4.45
CA LEU A 115 14.54 5.09 5.21
C LEU A 115 13.06 4.77 4.89
N ASP A 116 12.22 5.80 4.70
CA ASP A 116 10.83 5.64 4.29
C ASP A 116 10.70 4.99 2.91
N TRP A 117 11.58 5.37 1.97
CA TRP A 117 11.58 4.85 0.61
C TRP A 117 11.93 3.36 0.54
N ILE A 118 13.03 2.95 1.17
CA ILE A 118 13.46 1.54 1.19
C ILE A 118 12.38 0.67 1.84
N THR A 119 11.78 1.14 2.92
CA THR A 119 10.77 0.41 3.68
C THR A 119 9.50 0.18 2.84
N ILE A 120 8.98 1.23 2.17
CA ILE A 120 7.78 1.11 1.33
C ILE A 120 8.06 0.23 0.10
N LEU A 121 9.25 0.36 -0.50
CA LEU A 121 9.68 -0.48 -1.61
C LEU A 121 9.73 -1.96 -1.21
N LEU A 122 10.29 -2.27 -0.04
CA LEU A 122 10.34 -3.63 0.51
C LEU A 122 8.93 -4.20 0.76
N PHE A 123 7.99 -3.38 1.26
CA PHE A 123 6.59 -3.79 1.37
C PHE A 123 5.94 -4.09 0.01
N GLY A 124 6.26 -3.32 -1.03
CA GLY A 124 5.83 -3.61 -2.40
C GLY A 124 6.32 -4.97 -2.91
N PHE A 125 7.60 -5.31 -2.66
CA PHE A 125 8.15 -6.62 -2.98
C PHE A 125 7.52 -7.75 -2.17
N LEU A 126 7.30 -7.55 -0.87
CA LEU A 126 6.61 -8.52 -0.01
C LEU A 126 5.20 -8.82 -0.51
N LEU A 127 4.45 -7.80 -0.95
CA LEU A 127 3.11 -7.99 -1.52
C LEU A 127 3.14 -8.84 -2.80
N GLN A 128 4.10 -8.59 -3.70
CA GLN A 128 4.29 -9.45 -4.89
C GLN A 128 4.68 -10.87 -4.52
N PHE A 129 5.55 -11.04 -3.52
CA PHE A 129 5.96 -12.35 -3.05
C PHE A 129 4.74 -13.13 -2.51
N VAL A 130 3.95 -12.50 -1.65
CA VAL A 130 2.71 -13.07 -1.11
C VAL A 130 1.72 -13.37 -2.24
N GLY A 131 1.54 -12.48 -3.21
CA GLY A 131 0.69 -12.71 -4.39
C GLY A 131 1.07 -13.97 -5.16
N LYS A 132 2.36 -14.16 -5.44
CA LYS A 132 2.89 -15.37 -6.10
C LYS A 132 2.71 -16.63 -5.26
N VAL A 133 2.96 -16.57 -3.95
CA VAL A 133 2.76 -17.71 -3.03
C VAL A 133 1.29 -18.12 -3.01
N VAL A 134 0.38 -17.15 -2.89
CA VAL A 134 -1.06 -17.39 -2.93
C VAL A 134 -1.47 -18.01 -4.27
N ARG A 135 -0.99 -17.51 -5.41
CA ARG A 135 -1.28 -18.10 -6.73
C ARG A 135 -0.82 -19.56 -6.81
N ARG A 136 0.36 -19.88 -6.27
CA ARG A 136 0.86 -21.27 -6.20
C ARG A 136 0.00 -22.14 -5.29
N ALA A 137 -0.39 -21.63 -4.12
CA ALA A 137 -1.25 -22.36 -3.19
C ALA A 137 -2.64 -22.66 -3.78
N VAL A 138 -3.19 -21.74 -4.58
CA VAL A 138 -4.45 -21.98 -5.31
C VAL A 138 -4.28 -23.09 -6.34
N LYS A 139 -3.20 -23.07 -7.14
CA LYS A 139 -2.93 -24.13 -8.12
C LYS A 139 -2.77 -25.51 -7.47
N LEU A 140 -2.02 -25.60 -6.38
CA LEU A 140 -1.84 -26.85 -5.63
C LEU A 140 -3.18 -27.38 -5.09
N LYS A 141 -4.05 -26.49 -4.61
CA LYS A 141 -5.38 -26.87 -4.15
C LYS A 141 -6.25 -27.41 -5.30
N GLU A 142 -6.24 -26.72 -6.45
CA GLU A 142 -6.97 -27.18 -7.64
C GLU A 142 -6.47 -28.53 -8.16
N GLU A 143 -5.15 -28.77 -8.15
CA GLU A 143 -4.55 -30.05 -8.52
C GLU A 143 -4.95 -31.18 -7.56
N GLN A 144 -4.99 -30.91 -6.25
CA GLN A 144 -5.42 -31.89 -5.24
C GLN A 144 -6.91 -32.23 -5.32
N ASP A 145 -7.77 -31.23 -5.56
CA ASP A 145 -9.22 -31.42 -5.72
C ASP A 145 -9.56 -32.20 -7.01
N LEU A 146 -8.69 -32.22 -8.02
CA LEU A 146 -8.86 -33.01 -9.26
C LEU A 146 -8.39 -34.47 -9.14
N THR A 147 -7.65 -34.82 -8.08
CA THR A 147 -7.12 -36.17 -7.85
C THR A 147 -7.97 -37.05 -6.92
N ILE A 148 -9.07 -36.52 -6.36
CA ILE A 148 -10.04 -37.23 -5.52
C ILE A 148 -11.33 -37.45 -6.31
#